data_AF-A0AAD8D2U0-F1
#
_entry.id   AF-A0AAD8D2U0-F1
#
_cell.length_a   1.000
_cell.length_b   1.000
_cell.length_c   1.000
_cell.angle_alpha   90.00
_cell.angle_beta   90.00
_cell.angle_gamma   90.00
#
_symmetry.space_group_name_H-M   'P 1'
#
loop_
_entity.id
_entity.type
_entity.pdbx_description
1 polymer ?
#
loop_
_entity_poly.entity_id
_entity_poly.type
_entity_poly.pdbx_seq_one_letter_code
_entity_poly.pdbx_strand_id
1 'polypeptide(L)'
;MSNKEEKPADQNQSTWKDFIFNPRSGEFMGRTASSWALILLFYLVFYGFLAGLFTLTMWVMLQTLDDNAPKYCDRVPSPGLVIRPKTLDIVYNKSDSSKYSHYVQHLESFLQQYNDVDQDKKQPCVSGTYSIQDNETLPKNSCPFKRSLLGQCSGLHDPNFGYSEGKPCILVKMNRIIGLKPLGDPFINCTIKKEGSDFNMVYFPATKNFDLMYFPYYGKKAHETYVQPLIAVKLMLEKKDYDNVITVECKIEGSSNLKNDDERDKFLGRVIFTVKITE
;
A
#
# COMPACT_ATOMS: atom_id res chain seq x y z
N MET A 1 -30.88 -77.06 -48.01
CA MET A 1 -30.26 -76.05 -48.88
C MET A 1 -29.93 -74.85 -48.02
N SER A 2 -28.64 -74.56 -47.90
CA SER A 2 -28.07 -73.50 -47.06
C SER A 2 -28.22 -72.17 -47.78
N ASN A 3 -28.94 -71.20 -47.21
CA ASN A 3 -28.83 -69.81 -47.63
C ASN A 3 -27.82 -69.10 -46.72
N LYS A 4 -26.70 -68.72 -47.32
CA LYS A 4 -25.65 -67.91 -46.73
C LYS A 4 -26.09 -66.46 -46.92
N GLU A 5 -26.62 -65.82 -45.88
CA GLU A 5 -26.76 -64.36 -45.87
C GLU A 5 -25.44 -63.76 -45.40
N GLU A 6 -24.75 -63.11 -46.33
CA GLU A 6 -23.65 -62.21 -46.03
C GLU A 6 -24.19 -61.02 -45.23
N LYS A 7 -23.73 -60.89 -43.98
CA LYS A 7 -23.82 -59.60 -43.26
C LYS A 7 -22.73 -58.69 -43.81
N PRO A 8 -23.04 -57.50 -44.35
CA PRO A 8 -22.03 -56.48 -44.52
C PRO A 8 -21.63 -56.00 -43.13
N ALA A 9 -20.35 -56.18 -42.82
CA ALA A 9 -19.71 -55.54 -41.68
C ALA A 9 -19.61 -54.04 -41.99
N ASP A 10 -20.58 -53.24 -41.55
CA ASP A 10 -20.44 -51.80 -41.53
C ASP A 10 -19.43 -51.41 -40.45
N GLN A 11 -18.17 -51.32 -40.88
CA GLN A 11 -17.10 -50.60 -40.22
C GLN A 11 -17.48 -49.11 -40.12
N ASN A 12 -18.22 -48.70 -39.10
CA ASN A 12 -18.20 -47.31 -38.68
C ASN A 12 -17.09 -47.13 -37.65
N GLN A 13 -15.85 -47.04 -38.14
CA GLN A 13 -14.81 -46.28 -37.45
C GLN A 13 -15.33 -44.84 -37.37
N SER A 14 -15.89 -44.45 -36.23
CA SER A 14 -16.22 -43.06 -35.93
C SER A 14 -14.90 -42.29 -35.87
N THR A 15 -14.56 -41.66 -36.99
CA THR A 15 -13.36 -40.86 -37.11
C THR A 15 -13.52 -39.69 -36.14
N TRP A 16 -12.47 -39.29 -35.42
CA TRP A 16 -12.51 -38.13 -34.51
C TRP A 16 -13.08 -36.85 -35.17
N LYS A 17 -12.97 -36.77 -36.50
CA LYS A 17 -13.58 -35.74 -37.35
C LYS A 17 -15.12 -35.80 -37.40
N ASP A 18 -15.70 -37.00 -37.43
CA ASP A 18 -17.16 -37.22 -37.42
C ASP A 18 -17.78 -36.87 -36.05
N PHE A 19 -17.00 -36.96 -34.97
CA PHE A 19 -17.40 -36.48 -33.65
C PHE A 19 -17.48 -34.95 -33.60
N ILE A 20 -16.57 -34.24 -34.27
CA ILE A 20 -16.56 -32.78 -34.30
C ILE A 20 -17.70 -32.26 -35.19
N PHE A 21 -17.83 -32.81 -36.40
CA PHE A 21 -18.87 -32.41 -37.34
C PHE A 21 -19.27 -33.58 -38.23
N ASN A 22 -20.55 -33.94 -38.22
CA ASN A 22 -21.11 -34.96 -39.10
C ASN A 22 -21.75 -34.30 -40.33
N PRO A 23 -21.12 -34.34 -41.52
CA PRO A 23 -21.64 -33.70 -42.72
C PRO A 23 -22.93 -34.35 -43.26
N ARG A 24 -23.28 -35.57 -42.82
CA ARG A 24 -24.52 -36.26 -43.26
C ARG A 24 -25.74 -35.83 -42.45
N SER A 25 -25.61 -35.61 -41.14
CA SER A 25 -26.69 -35.17 -40.26
C SER A 25 -26.67 -33.66 -39.97
N GLY A 26 -25.58 -32.96 -40.31
CA GLY A 26 -25.39 -31.55 -39.98
C GLY A 26 -25.20 -31.28 -38.49
N GLU A 27 -24.81 -32.31 -37.72
CA GLU A 27 -24.61 -32.22 -36.28
C GLU A 27 -23.19 -31.79 -35.94
N PHE A 28 -23.06 -30.87 -34.98
CA PHE A 28 -21.79 -30.43 -34.42
C PHE A 28 -21.65 -30.97 -33.00
N MET A 29 -20.57 -31.70 -32.68
CA MET A 29 -20.36 -32.33 -31.37
C MET A 29 -21.58 -33.10 -30.86
N GLY A 30 -22.25 -33.85 -31.76
CA GLY A 30 -23.40 -34.70 -31.43
C GLY A 30 -24.73 -33.98 -31.19
N ARG A 31 -24.87 -32.70 -31.59
CA ARG A 31 -26.16 -31.98 -31.57
C ARG A 31 -26.40 -31.19 -32.85
N THR A 32 -27.67 -31.06 -33.24
CA THR A 32 -28.07 -30.23 -34.40
C THR A 32 -27.88 -28.74 -34.09
N ALA A 33 -27.68 -27.91 -35.12
CA ALA A 33 -27.55 -26.46 -34.97
C ALA A 33 -28.74 -25.80 -34.25
N SER A 34 -29.95 -26.34 -34.43
CA SER A 34 -31.16 -25.89 -33.72
C SER A 34 -31.07 -26.18 -32.21
N SER A 35 -30.58 -27.36 -31.82
CA SER A 35 -30.36 -27.70 -30.40
C SER A 35 -29.29 -26.80 -29.78
N TRP A 36 -28.18 -26.55 -30.48
CA TRP A 36 -27.14 -25.61 -30.04
C TRP A 36 -27.69 -24.19 -29.85
N ALA A 37 -28.48 -23.68 -30.79
CA ALA A 37 -29.10 -22.37 -30.67
C ALA A 37 -30.04 -22.28 -29.46
N LEU A 38 -30.85 -23.32 -29.20
CA LEU A 38 -31.74 -23.38 -28.03
C LEU A 38 -30.97 -23.43 -26.70
N ILE A 39 -29.88 -24.21 -26.65
CA ILE A 39 -29.01 -24.28 -25.45
C ILE A 39 -28.34 -22.93 -25.20
N LEU A 40 -27.79 -22.32 -26.24
CA LEU A 40 -27.14 -21.00 -26.13
C LEU A 40 -28.13 -19.92 -25.71
N LEU A 41 -29.34 -19.92 -26.29
CA LEU A 41 -30.41 -19.00 -25.89
C LEU A 41 -30.82 -19.22 -24.43
N PHE A 42 -30.99 -20.47 -24.01
CA PHE A 42 -31.28 -20.82 -22.62
C PHE A 42 -30.21 -20.27 -21.68
N TYR A 43 -28.93 -20.54 -21.95
CA TYR A 43 -27.84 -20.06 -21.10
C TYR A 43 -27.69 -18.53 -21.14
N LEU A 44 -27.95 -17.90 -22.28
CA LEU A 44 -27.95 -16.43 -22.40
C LEU A 44 -29.00 -15.82 -21.47
N VAL A 45 -30.25 -16.31 -21.53
CA VAL A 45 -31.34 -15.81 -20.68
C VAL A 45 -31.09 -16.16 -19.21
N PHE A 46 -30.67 -17.39 -18.93
CA PHE A 46 -30.40 -17.88 -17.58
C PHE A 46 -29.27 -17.08 -16.90
N TYR A 47 -28.12 -16.93 -17.54
CA TYR A 47 -27.02 -16.15 -17.00
C TYR A 47 -27.32 -14.65 -17.01
N GLY A 48 -28.12 -14.15 -17.95
CA GLY A 48 -28.63 -12.78 -17.93
C GLY A 48 -29.45 -12.51 -16.66
N PHE A 49 -30.36 -13.41 -16.31
CA PHE A 49 -31.14 -13.31 -15.07
C PHE A 49 -30.25 -13.44 -13.82
N LEU A 50 -29.32 -14.39 -13.80
CA LEU A 50 -28.38 -14.58 -12.68
C LEU A 50 -27.51 -13.32 -12.47
N ALA A 51 -27.00 -12.73 -13.56
CA ALA A 51 -26.25 -11.49 -13.51
C ALA A 51 -27.12 -10.32 -13.03
N GLY A 52 -28.38 -10.24 -13.48
CA GLY A 52 -29.36 -9.28 -12.98
C GLY A 52 -29.57 -9.38 -11.48
N LEU A 53 -29.79 -10.59 -10.96
CA LEU A 53 -29.94 -10.82 -9.51
C LEU A 53 -28.68 -10.44 -8.74
N PHE A 54 -27.50 -10.84 -9.23
CA PHE A 54 -26.22 -10.49 -8.62
C PHE A 54 -26.02 -8.96 -8.58
N THR A 55 -26.23 -8.27 -9.69
CA THR A 55 -26.09 -6.81 -9.75
C THR A 55 -27.07 -6.09 -8.83
N LEU A 56 -28.32 -6.57 -8.72
CA LEU A 56 -29.30 -6.02 -7.79
C LEU A 56 -28.86 -6.21 -6.33
N THR A 57 -28.44 -7.42 -5.95
CA THR A 57 -27.96 -7.67 -4.57
C THR A 57 -26.72 -6.85 -4.23
N MET A 58 -25.79 -6.69 -5.18
CA MET A 58 -24.62 -5.84 -5.03
C MET A 58 -25.01 -4.37 -4.89
N TRP A 59 -25.96 -3.89 -5.70
CA TRP A 59 -26.45 -2.51 -5.63
C TRP A 59 -27.10 -2.21 -4.27
N VAL A 60 -27.98 -3.08 -3.77
CA VAL A 60 -28.59 -2.93 -2.44
C VAL A 60 -27.52 -2.89 -1.35
N MET A 61 -26.53 -3.77 -1.40
CA MET A 61 -25.42 -3.76 -0.44
C MET A 61 -24.68 -2.42 -0.47
N LEU A 62 -24.37 -1.87 -1.65
CA LEU A 62 -23.68 -0.58 -1.78
C LEU A 62 -24.49 0.59 -1.21
N GLN A 63 -25.83 0.56 -1.27
CA GLN A 63 -26.68 1.57 -0.63
C GLN A 63 -26.60 1.56 0.90
N THR A 64 -26.11 0.48 1.52
CA THR A 64 -25.95 0.38 2.98
C THR A 64 -24.60 0.86 3.50
N LEU A 65 -23.71 1.30 2.60
CA LEU A 65 -22.36 1.73 2.93
C LEU A 65 -22.28 3.26 2.95
N ASP A 66 -21.53 3.79 3.92
CA ASP A 66 -21.13 5.19 3.89
C ASP A 66 -19.96 5.37 2.90
N ASP A 67 -19.99 6.49 2.20
CA ASP A 67 -18.99 6.84 1.20
C ASP A 67 -17.69 7.40 1.82
N ASN A 68 -17.78 7.95 3.02
CA ASN A 68 -16.67 8.65 3.67
C ASN A 68 -15.86 7.75 4.60
N ALA A 69 -16.52 6.86 5.34
CA ALA A 69 -15.89 5.96 6.29
C ALA A 69 -16.30 4.49 6.09
N PRO A 70 -15.37 3.53 6.27
CA PRO A 70 -15.69 2.12 6.26
C PRO A 70 -16.55 1.73 7.46
N LYS A 71 -17.48 0.79 7.23
CA LYS A 71 -18.37 0.27 8.28
C LYS A 71 -17.64 -0.51 9.38
N TYR A 72 -16.56 -1.21 9.03
CA TYR A 72 -15.79 -2.04 9.94
C TYR A 72 -14.29 -1.75 9.82
N CYS A 73 -13.62 -1.56 10.96
CA CYS A 73 -12.18 -1.28 11.07
C CYS A 73 -11.45 -2.29 12.00
N ASP A 74 -12.11 -3.39 12.37
CA ASP A 74 -11.61 -4.42 13.28
C ASP A 74 -10.31 -5.09 12.80
N ARG A 75 -10.11 -5.18 11.48
CA ARG A 75 -8.90 -5.73 10.86
C ARG A 75 -7.70 -4.78 10.86
N VAL A 76 -7.91 -3.50 11.20
CA VAL A 76 -6.84 -2.48 11.25
C VAL A 76 -6.90 -1.72 12.58
N PRO A 77 -6.74 -2.40 13.73
CA PRO A 77 -6.92 -1.79 15.05
C PRO A 77 -5.75 -0.88 15.46
N SER A 78 -4.58 -1.06 14.85
CA SER A 78 -3.39 -0.26 15.09
C SER A 78 -2.69 0.03 13.76
N PRO A 79 -2.07 1.21 13.61
CA PRO A 79 -1.40 1.57 12.38
C PRO A 79 -0.08 0.84 12.21
N GLY A 80 0.20 0.43 10.98
CA GLY A 80 1.53 -0.01 10.60
C GLY A 80 2.50 1.16 10.41
N LEU A 81 3.80 0.89 10.55
CA LEU A 81 4.86 1.81 10.16
C LEU A 81 5.47 1.38 8.83
N VAL A 82 5.78 2.38 8.00
CA VAL A 82 6.39 2.19 6.69
C VAL A 82 7.50 3.21 6.47
N ILE A 83 8.49 2.85 5.65
CA ILE A 83 9.59 3.75 5.31
C ILE A 83 9.51 4.26 3.86
N ARG A 84 10.23 5.37 3.62
CA ARG A 84 10.62 5.85 2.30
C ARG A 84 12.14 6.05 2.26
N PRO A 85 12.84 5.52 1.25
CA PRO A 85 12.34 4.76 0.09
C PRO A 85 11.65 3.43 0.47
N LYS A 86 10.80 2.89 -0.43
CA LYS A 86 9.92 1.72 -0.15
C LYS A 86 10.68 0.41 0.13
N THR A 87 11.97 0.36 -0.15
CA THR A 87 12.82 -0.82 -0.05
C THR A 87 13.32 -0.99 1.38
N LEU A 88 13.10 -2.17 1.96
CA LEU A 88 13.61 -2.50 3.29
C LEU A 88 15.10 -2.81 3.30
N ASP A 89 15.67 -3.19 2.16
CA ASP A 89 17.11 -3.39 2.01
C ASP A 89 17.69 -2.26 1.15
N ILE A 90 18.42 -1.37 1.80
CA ILE A 90 19.01 -0.18 1.18
C ILE A 90 20.50 -0.44 1.01
N VAL A 91 20.90 -0.75 -0.21
CA VAL A 91 22.30 -1.05 -0.54
C VAL A 91 22.73 -0.10 -1.65
N TYR A 92 23.78 0.67 -1.41
CA TYR A 92 24.34 1.55 -2.42
C TYR A 92 25.84 1.78 -2.22
N ASN A 93 26.48 2.25 -3.28
CA ASN A 93 27.84 2.76 -3.23
C ASN A 93 27.77 4.29 -3.14
N LYS A 94 28.47 4.89 -2.17
CA LYS A 94 28.41 6.35 -1.97
C LYS A 94 29.13 7.12 -3.09
N SER A 95 30.14 6.51 -3.71
CA SER A 95 30.98 7.09 -4.76
C SER A 95 30.27 7.04 -6.12
N ASP A 96 29.38 6.06 -6.34
CA ASP A 96 28.61 5.90 -7.57
C ASP A 96 27.19 6.51 -7.43
N SER A 97 27.00 7.71 -8.00
CA SER A 97 25.73 8.42 -7.98
C SER A 97 24.58 7.68 -8.65
N SER A 98 24.87 6.80 -9.61
CA SER A 98 23.86 6.02 -10.31
C SER A 98 23.20 4.96 -9.42
N LYS A 99 23.88 4.53 -8.34
CA LYS A 99 23.40 3.47 -7.44
C LYS A 99 22.44 3.96 -6.37
N TYR A 100 22.45 5.25 -6.04
CA TYR A 100 21.51 5.83 -5.08
C TYR A 100 20.51 6.80 -5.71
N SER A 101 20.67 7.15 -7.00
CA SER A 101 19.78 8.10 -7.68
C SER A 101 18.31 7.66 -7.66
N HIS A 102 18.01 6.37 -7.73
CA HIS A 102 16.63 5.88 -7.66
C HIS A 102 16.00 6.10 -6.27
N TYR A 103 16.79 6.01 -5.19
CA TYR A 103 16.32 6.34 -3.84
C TYR A 103 16.01 7.84 -3.72
N VAL A 104 16.92 8.68 -4.22
CA VAL A 104 16.77 10.14 -4.23
C VAL A 104 15.55 10.57 -5.04
N GLN A 105 15.38 10.06 -6.27
CA GLN A 105 14.23 10.37 -7.11
C GLN A 105 12.89 9.95 -6.47
N HIS A 106 12.87 8.81 -5.78
CA HIS A 106 11.69 8.36 -5.08
C HIS A 106 11.37 9.25 -3.86
N LEU A 107 12.38 9.71 -3.12
CA LEU A 107 12.19 10.66 -2.02
C LEU A 107 11.69 12.01 -2.54
N GLU A 108 12.29 12.52 -3.62
CA GLU A 108 11.88 13.78 -4.24
C GLU A 108 10.43 13.74 -4.73
N SER A 109 10.09 12.75 -5.56
CA SER A 109 8.72 12.58 -6.08
C SER A 109 7.69 12.37 -4.96
N PHE A 110 8.05 11.69 -3.87
CA PHE A 110 7.18 11.52 -2.71
C PHE A 110 6.94 12.84 -1.95
N LEU A 111 7.98 13.67 -1.83
CA LEU A 111 7.94 14.93 -1.09
C LEU A 111 7.32 16.11 -1.87
N GLN A 112 7.07 15.98 -3.17
CA GLN A 112 6.41 17.01 -3.98
C GLN A 112 5.08 17.49 -3.36
N GLN A 113 4.26 16.57 -2.83
CA GLN A 113 2.98 16.93 -2.19
C GLN A 113 3.16 17.70 -0.86
N TYR A 114 4.36 17.76 -0.31
CA TYR A 114 4.71 18.41 0.96
C TYR A 114 5.37 19.78 0.76
N ASN A 115 5.54 20.23 -0.49
CA ASN A 115 6.15 21.52 -0.78
C ASN A 115 5.46 22.67 -0.03
N ASP A 116 6.27 23.51 0.60
CA ASP A 116 5.80 24.57 1.51
C ASP A 116 4.79 25.49 0.82
N VAL A 117 5.00 25.83 -0.47
CA VAL A 117 4.08 26.65 -1.27
C VAL A 117 2.67 26.09 -1.34
N ASP A 118 2.51 24.76 -1.43
CA ASP A 118 1.19 24.12 -1.49
C ASP A 118 0.59 23.91 -0.10
N GLN A 119 1.43 23.74 0.91
CA GLN A 119 0.98 23.59 2.30
C GLN A 119 0.57 24.92 2.92
N ASP A 120 1.21 26.03 2.54
CA ASP A 120 0.90 27.37 3.03
C ASP A 120 -0.47 27.88 2.57
N LYS A 121 -1.06 27.26 1.54
CA LYS A 121 -2.44 27.51 1.11
C LYS A 121 -3.48 26.96 2.09
N LYS A 122 -3.08 26.07 3.01
CA LYS A 122 -3.98 25.42 3.98
C LYS A 122 -4.09 26.22 5.27
N GLN A 123 -5.21 26.08 5.96
CA GLN A 123 -5.41 26.71 7.25
C GLN A 123 -4.46 26.10 8.30
N PRO A 124 -3.78 26.93 9.13
CA PRO A 124 -2.94 26.42 10.21
C PRO A 124 -3.77 25.70 11.27
N CYS A 125 -3.21 24.62 11.83
CA CYS A 125 -3.81 23.87 12.92
C CYS A 125 -3.15 24.20 14.26
N VAL A 126 -3.85 23.90 15.36
CA VAL A 126 -3.34 24.07 16.72
C VAL A 126 -2.57 22.83 17.14
N SER A 127 -1.25 22.97 17.34
CA SER A 127 -0.39 21.90 17.82
C SER A 127 -0.84 21.32 19.16
N GLY A 128 -0.67 20.00 19.34
CA GLY A 128 -0.95 19.28 20.58
C GLY A 128 -2.43 18.96 20.84
N THR A 129 -3.34 19.38 19.96
CA THR A 129 -4.78 19.11 20.10
C THR A 129 -5.32 18.41 18.86
N TYR A 130 -6.36 17.58 19.03
CA TYR A 130 -6.97 16.89 17.90
C TYR A 130 -7.72 17.86 16.99
N SER A 131 -7.59 17.68 15.68
CA SER A 131 -8.37 18.42 14.66
C SER A 131 -9.77 17.81 14.49
N ILE A 132 -10.59 17.96 15.53
CA ILE A 132 -11.99 17.50 15.54
C ILE A 132 -12.83 18.45 14.68
N GLN A 133 -13.58 17.90 13.73
CA GLN A 133 -14.43 18.62 12.79
C GLN A 133 -15.78 17.94 12.77
N ASP A 134 -16.68 18.38 13.64
CA ASP A 134 -18.01 17.78 13.83
C ASP A 134 -19.02 18.21 12.76
N ASN A 135 -18.76 19.32 12.06
CA ASN A 135 -19.67 19.84 11.02
C ASN A 135 -19.71 18.92 9.80
N GLU A 136 -20.89 18.65 9.22
CA GLU A 136 -21.05 17.80 8.01
C GLU A 136 -20.47 18.41 6.72
N THR A 137 -19.88 19.61 6.79
CA THR A 137 -19.22 20.28 5.66
C THR A 137 -18.05 19.47 5.10
N LEU A 138 -18.13 19.19 3.81
CA LEU A 138 -17.08 18.58 2.99
C LEU A 138 -16.58 19.61 1.96
N PRO A 139 -15.28 19.61 1.60
CA PRO A 139 -14.20 18.82 2.19
C PRO A 139 -13.82 19.35 3.58
N LYS A 140 -13.30 18.48 4.43
CA LYS A 140 -12.78 18.83 5.74
C LYS A 140 -11.38 19.43 5.61
N ASN A 141 -11.04 20.29 6.55
CA ASN A 141 -9.74 20.95 6.60
C ASN A 141 -8.62 19.97 6.96
N SER A 142 -7.46 20.17 6.34
CA SER A 142 -6.28 19.34 6.58
C SER A 142 -5.13 20.20 7.08
N CYS A 143 -4.45 19.73 8.12
CA CYS A 143 -3.31 20.43 8.68
C CYS A 143 -2.13 20.42 7.69
N PRO A 144 -1.43 21.56 7.53
CA PRO A 144 -0.24 21.61 6.70
C PRO A 144 0.90 20.81 7.35
N PHE A 145 1.65 20.09 6.53
CA PHE A 145 2.95 19.53 6.92
C PHE A 145 3.98 20.03 5.92
N LYS A 146 4.80 20.99 6.33
CA LYS A 146 5.80 21.61 5.45
C LYS A 146 7.01 20.70 5.27
N ARG A 147 7.55 20.67 4.06
CA ARG A 147 8.76 19.91 3.70
C ARG A 147 9.98 20.43 4.47
N SER A 148 10.03 21.72 4.77
CA SER A 148 11.07 22.35 5.60
C SER A 148 11.20 21.76 7.01
N LEU A 149 10.12 21.18 7.57
CA LEU A 149 10.15 20.52 8.90
C LEU A 149 11.09 19.30 8.94
N LEU A 150 11.40 18.72 7.78
CA LEU A 150 12.34 17.60 7.66
C LEU A 150 13.82 18.05 7.71
N GLY A 151 14.09 19.34 7.85
CA GLY A 151 15.43 19.89 8.04
C GLY A 151 16.39 19.49 6.91
N GLN A 152 17.51 18.85 7.27
CA GLN A 152 18.52 18.40 6.31
C GLN A 152 18.02 17.27 5.39
N CYS A 153 16.98 16.54 5.81
CA CYS A 153 16.38 15.46 5.03
C CYS A 153 15.22 15.95 4.13
N SER A 154 15.02 17.26 4.04
CA SER A 154 13.98 17.84 3.20
C SER A 154 14.32 17.74 1.71
N GLY A 155 15.59 17.68 1.31
CA GLY A 155 15.96 17.82 -0.11
C GLY A 155 16.12 19.27 -0.59
N LEU A 156 15.85 20.27 0.28
CA LEU A 156 15.94 21.69 -0.06
C LEU A 156 17.38 22.21 -0.01
N HIS A 157 18.14 21.79 1.01
CA HIS A 157 19.55 22.14 1.17
C HIS A 157 20.49 21.10 0.54
N ASP A 158 20.12 19.82 0.65
CA ASP A 158 20.87 18.70 0.11
C ASP A 158 19.97 17.86 -0.81
N PRO A 159 20.11 17.97 -2.14
CA PRO A 159 19.27 17.23 -3.09
C PRO A 159 19.50 15.73 -3.06
N ASN A 160 20.62 15.26 -2.48
CA ASN A 160 20.96 13.85 -2.39
C ASN A 160 20.47 13.19 -1.10
N PHE A 161 19.75 13.90 -0.22
CA PHE A 161 19.19 13.35 1.03
C PHE A 161 20.23 12.61 1.89
N GLY A 162 21.47 13.08 1.92
CA GLY A 162 22.60 12.52 2.66
C GLY A 162 23.24 11.27 2.06
N TYR A 163 22.76 10.76 0.91
CA TYR A 163 23.30 9.55 0.28
C TYR A 163 24.74 9.76 -0.22
N SER A 164 25.07 10.92 -0.79
CA SER A 164 26.43 11.24 -1.24
C SER A 164 27.43 11.35 -0.09
N GLU A 165 26.97 11.70 1.11
CA GLU A 165 27.81 11.80 2.32
C GLU A 165 27.96 10.45 3.06
N GLY A 166 27.27 9.39 2.60
CA GLY A 166 27.16 8.13 3.33
C GLY A 166 26.34 8.25 4.62
N LYS A 167 25.48 9.26 4.73
CA LYS A 167 24.60 9.53 5.89
C LYS A 167 23.14 9.63 5.43
N PRO A 168 22.55 8.51 4.96
CA PRO A 168 21.28 8.55 4.25
C PRO A 168 20.13 8.96 5.18
N CYS A 169 19.19 9.73 4.62
CA CYS A 169 17.92 10.06 5.25
C CYS A 169 16.85 9.03 4.88
N ILE A 170 16.18 8.48 5.89
CA ILE A 170 15.05 7.57 5.74
C ILE A 170 13.81 8.24 6.34
N LEU A 171 12.72 8.33 5.59
CA LEU A 171 11.46 8.89 6.11
C LEU A 171 10.61 7.77 6.68
N VAL A 172 10.26 7.87 7.95
CA VAL A 172 9.30 7.01 8.63
C VAL A 172 7.93 7.66 8.56
N LYS A 173 6.94 6.84 8.20
CA LYS A 173 5.55 7.24 8.00
C LYS A 173 4.63 6.25 8.70
N MET A 174 3.57 6.75 9.30
CA MET A 174 2.48 5.95 9.83
C MET A 174 1.37 5.69 8.79
N ASN A 175 0.78 4.51 8.81
CA ASN A 175 -0.41 4.20 8.01
C ASN A 175 -1.63 4.99 8.52
N ARG A 176 -2.38 5.56 7.59
CA ARG A 176 -3.58 6.35 7.90
C ARG A 176 -4.73 5.40 8.26
N ILE A 177 -5.38 5.63 9.39
CA ILE A 177 -6.59 4.92 9.81
C ILE A 177 -7.68 5.97 10.05
N ILE A 178 -8.86 5.74 9.46
CA ILE A 178 -9.99 6.66 9.59
C ILE A 178 -10.48 6.66 11.04
N GLY A 179 -10.63 7.85 11.63
CA GLY A 179 -11.10 8.03 13.01
C GLY A 179 -10.06 7.74 14.11
N LEU A 180 -8.82 7.38 13.76
CA LEU A 180 -7.78 7.08 14.75
C LEU A 180 -7.43 8.30 15.59
N LYS A 181 -7.43 8.12 16.92
CA LYS A 181 -6.98 9.10 17.92
C LYS A 181 -5.97 8.42 18.86
N PRO A 182 -4.66 8.69 18.71
CA PRO A 182 -3.63 8.14 19.60
C PRO A 182 -3.77 8.63 21.04
N LEU A 183 -3.81 7.75 22.04
CA LEU A 183 -3.90 8.13 23.45
C LEU A 183 -2.51 8.41 24.02
N GLY A 184 -2.15 9.68 24.16
CA GLY A 184 -0.81 10.13 24.56
C GLY A 184 -0.12 10.85 23.40
N ASP A 185 1.20 10.99 23.47
CA ASP A 185 1.99 11.64 22.43
C ASP A 185 2.79 10.59 21.64
N PRO A 186 2.30 10.14 20.46
CA PRO A 186 2.99 9.11 19.70
C PRO A 186 4.32 9.63 19.15
N PHE A 187 5.42 8.94 19.41
CA PHE A 187 6.74 9.26 18.87
C PHE A 187 7.44 8.03 18.28
N ILE A 188 8.40 8.28 17.38
CA ILE A 188 9.21 7.23 16.76
C ILE A 188 10.52 7.08 17.51
N ASN A 189 10.79 5.84 17.92
CA ASN A 189 12.05 5.41 18.50
C ASN A 189 12.73 4.40 17.58
N CYS A 190 13.89 4.75 17.02
CA CYS A 190 14.68 3.86 16.19
C CYS A 190 15.93 3.39 16.92
N THR A 191 16.16 2.08 16.90
CA THR A 191 17.31 1.41 17.51
C THR A 191 18.01 0.54 16.47
N ILE A 192 19.28 0.21 16.72
CA ILE A 192 20.05 -0.71 15.87
C ILE A 192 20.17 -2.04 16.58
N LYS A 193 19.94 -3.15 15.87
CA LYS A 193 20.04 -4.50 16.44
C LYS A 193 21.47 -5.02 16.64
N LYS A 194 22.47 -4.14 16.83
CA LYS A 194 23.87 -4.52 17.04
C LYS A 194 24.20 -4.43 18.53
N GLU A 195 24.77 -5.51 19.09
CA GLU A 195 25.20 -5.53 20.49
C GLU A 195 26.26 -4.44 20.75
N GLY A 196 25.99 -3.57 21.73
CA GLY A 196 27.00 -2.71 22.37
C GLY A 196 27.44 -1.44 21.63
N SER A 197 26.70 -0.95 20.62
CA SER A 197 27.03 0.33 19.96
C SER A 197 25.84 1.31 19.96
N ASP A 198 25.96 2.37 20.76
CA ASP A 198 25.10 3.56 20.65
C ASP A 198 25.42 4.26 19.32
N PHE A 199 24.50 4.14 18.38
CA PHE A 199 24.61 4.77 17.08
C PHE A 199 23.88 6.10 17.08
N ASN A 200 24.57 7.16 16.66
CA ASN A 200 23.97 8.48 16.60
C ASN A 200 22.97 8.56 15.42
N MET A 201 21.68 8.68 15.74
CA MET A 201 20.63 9.00 14.77
C MET A 201 20.08 10.39 15.06
N VAL A 202 19.93 11.18 14.00
CA VAL A 202 19.32 12.51 14.10
C VAL A 202 17.92 12.46 13.50
N TYR A 203 16.95 13.02 14.23
CA TYR A 203 15.54 13.00 13.86
C TYR A 203 15.09 14.39 13.42
N PHE A 204 14.26 14.43 12.39
CA PHE A 204 13.60 15.66 11.93
C PHE A 204 12.10 15.42 11.75
N PRO A 205 11.22 16.16 12.45
CA PRO A 205 11.52 17.15 13.49
C PRO A 205 12.23 16.56 14.73
N ALA A 206 12.95 17.41 15.47
CA ALA A 206 13.73 16.98 16.65
C ALA A 206 12.87 16.39 17.78
N THR A 207 11.57 16.72 17.82
CA THR A 207 10.60 16.21 18.79
C THR A 207 10.28 14.73 18.62
N LYS A 208 10.56 14.15 17.43
CA LYS A 208 10.28 12.74 17.07
C LYS A 208 8.81 12.31 17.18
N ASN A 209 7.90 13.24 17.47
CA ASN A 209 6.49 12.96 17.69
C ASN A 209 5.65 13.21 16.44
N PHE A 210 4.57 12.46 16.32
CA PHE A 210 3.47 12.81 15.43
C PHE A 210 2.49 13.68 16.21
N ASP A 211 2.50 14.98 15.92
CA ASP A 211 1.61 15.94 16.57
C ASP A 211 0.13 15.52 16.44
N LEU A 212 -0.61 15.61 17.55
CA LEU A 212 -2.03 15.24 17.64
C LEU A 212 -2.91 16.04 16.66
N MET A 213 -2.46 17.22 16.21
CA MET A 213 -3.17 18.02 15.22
C MET A 213 -3.43 17.28 13.90
N TYR A 214 -2.61 16.29 13.55
CA TYR A 214 -2.81 15.50 12.33
C TYR A 214 -3.89 14.42 12.45
N PHE A 215 -4.51 14.28 13.63
CA PHE A 215 -5.54 13.28 13.93
C PHE A 215 -6.86 13.94 14.34
N PRO A 216 -8.01 13.30 14.07
CA PRO A 216 -8.18 12.07 13.30
C PRO A 216 -8.15 12.29 11.78
N TYR A 217 -7.93 11.21 11.03
CA TYR A 217 -8.10 11.21 9.58
C TYR A 217 -9.55 10.86 9.21
N TYR A 218 -10.18 11.59 8.29
CA TYR A 218 -11.61 11.37 7.94
C TYR A 218 -11.81 10.67 6.59
N GLY A 219 -10.77 10.10 5.99
CA GLY A 219 -10.88 9.33 4.74
C GLY A 219 -10.60 10.16 3.48
N LYS A 220 -10.32 9.50 2.36
CA LYS A 220 -9.80 10.19 1.16
C LYS A 220 -10.81 11.15 0.53
N LYS A 221 -12.10 10.82 0.56
CA LYS A 221 -13.17 11.68 0.02
C LYS A 221 -13.38 12.92 0.89
N ALA A 222 -13.40 12.77 2.21
CA ALA A 222 -13.59 13.91 3.12
C ALA A 222 -12.32 14.75 3.33
N HIS A 223 -11.14 14.13 3.27
CA HIS A 223 -9.82 14.72 3.52
C HIS A 223 -8.94 14.67 2.25
N GLU A 224 -9.38 15.31 1.16
CA GLU A 224 -8.72 15.19 -0.16
C GLU A 224 -7.26 15.69 -0.14
N THR A 225 -7.01 16.84 0.48
CA THR A 225 -5.68 17.46 0.55
C THR A 225 -4.85 17.02 1.75
N TYR A 226 -5.30 15.99 2.48
CA TYR A 226 -4.61 15.51 3.68
C TYR A 226 -3.27 14.86 3.35
N VAL A 227 -2.23 15.42 3.96
CA VAL A 227 -0.89 14.85 3.98
C VAL A 227 -0.62 14.31 5.38
N GLN A 228 -0.11 13.09 5.49
CA GLN A 228 0.20 12.53 6.81
C GLN A 228 1.56 13.07 7.28
N PRO A 229 1.75 13.27 8.60
CA PRO A 229 3.03 13.72 9.13
C PRO A 229 4.13 12.69 8.87
N LEU A 230 5.36 13.19 8.71
CA LEU A 230 6.54 12.40 8.42
C LEU A 230 7.60 12.67 9.48
N ILE A 231 8.42 11.67 9.75
CA ILE A 231 9.62 11.83 10.58
C ILE A 231 10.80 11.33 9.75
N ALA A 232 11.79 12.18 9.51
CA ALA A 232 13.04 11.76 8.89
C ALA A 232 14.01 11.28 9.97
N VAL A 233 14.67 10.16 9.68
CA VAL A 233 15.74 9.58 10.48
C VAL A 233 17.00 9.63 9.64
N LYS A 234 17.94 10.51 10.02
CA LYS A 234 19.27 10.62 9.39
C LYS A 234 20.23 9.72 10.14
N LEU A 235 20.77 8.72 9.44
CA LEU A 235 21.75 7.80 9.99
C LEU A 235 23.14 8.45 9.93
N MET A 236 23.75 8.75 11.08
CA MET A 236 25.09 9.35 11.14
C MET A 236 26.15 8.26 11.10
N LEU A 237 26.29 7.61 9.94
CA LEU A 237 27.25 6.52 9.74
C LEU A 237 28.67 7.05 9.55
N GLU A 238 29.65 6.36 10.12
CA GLU A 238 31.08 6.66 9.98
C GLU A 238 31.78 5.62 9.09
N LYS A 239 33.01 5.89 8.66
CA LYS A 239 33.78 4.98 7.79
C LYS A 239 33.93 3.56 8.36
N LYS A 240 33.99 3.41 9.68
CA LYS A 240 34.08 2.11 10.37
C LYS A 240 32.83 1.23 10.15
N ASP A 241 31.72 1.86 9.79
CA ASP A 241 30.42 1.22 9.64
C ASP A 241 30.10 0.89 8.18
N TYR A 242 30.92 1.39 7.24
CA TYR A 242 30.84 1.01 5.84
C TYR A 242 31.18 -0.48 5.67
N ASP A 243 30.66 -1.08 4.60
CA ASP A 243 30.69 -2.51 4.27
C ASP A 243 29.97 -3.46 5.24
N ASN A 244 29.53 -2.97 6.40
CA ASN A 244 28.71 -3.71 7.34
C ASN A 244 27.21 -3.56 7.02
N VAL A 245 26.45 -4.63 7.23
CA VAL A 245 24.98 -4.57 7.17
C VAL A 245 24.44 -4.07 8.51
N ILE A 246 23.79 -2.92 8.48
CA ILE A 246 23.22 -2.28 9.66
C ILE A 246 21.72 -2.54 9.65
N THR A 247 21.19 -3.19 10.69
CA THR A 247 19.75 -3.43 10.83
C THR A 247 19.15 -2.42 11.80
N VAL A 248 18.26 -1.57 11.30
CA VAL A 248 17.56 -0.54 12.07
C VAL A 248 16.12 -0.99 12.29
N GLU A 249 15.66 -0.91 13.54
CA GLU A 249 14.29 -1.14 13.95
C GLU A 249 13.69 0.16 14.47
N CYS A 250 12.65 0.67 13.82
CA CYS A 250 11.88 1.83 14.27
C CYS A 250 10.54 1.39 14.82
N LYS A 251 10.18 1.83 16.03
CA LYS A 251 8.90 1.54 16.69
C LYS A 251 8.15 2.82 17.02
N ILE A 252 6.83 2.72 17.07
CA ILE A 252 5.98 3.76 17.65
C ILE A 252 5.86 3.55 19.16
N GLU A 253 6.05 4.61 19.93
CA GLU A 253 5.95 4.61 21.38
C GLU A 253 5.15 5.84 21.85
N GLY A 254 4.87 5.94 23.15
CA GLY A 254 4.18 7.10 23.72
C GLY A 254 2.66 7.11 23.56
N SER A 255 2.06 6.05 22.99
CA SER A 255 0.60 5.90 22.95
C SER A 255 0.13 4.52 23.40
N SER A 256 -0.77 4.47 24.38
CA SER A 256 -1.20 3.22 25.02
C SER A 256 -2.12 2.36 24.15
N ASN A 257 -2.86 2.97 23.22
CA ASN A 257 -3.76 2.28 22.29
C ASN A 257 -3.09 1.84 20.99
N LEU A 258 -1.83 2.21 20.75
CA LEU A 258 -1.09 1.82 19.56
C LEU A 258 -0.18 0.65 19.89
N LYS A 259 -0.43 -0.49 19.27
CA LYS A 259 0.47 -1.64 19.35
C LYS A 259 1.76 -1.35 18.59
N ASN A 260 2.89 -1.76 19.16
CA ASN A 260 4.22 -1.59 18.59
C ASN A 260 5.03 -2.89 18.50
N ASP A 261 4.44 -3.99 18.95
CA ASP A 261 5.01 -5.34 18.83
C ASP A 261 3.89 -6.33 18.54
N ASP A 262 4.06 -7.11 17.46
CA ASP A 262 3.21 -8.23 17.10
C ASP A 262 4.08 -9.28 16.40
N GLU A 263 4.01 -10.54 16.85
CA GLU A 263 4.84 -11.62 16.32
C GLU A 263 4.45 -12.01 14.90
N ARG A 264 3.17 -11.85 14.53
CA ARG A 264 2.65 -12.23 13.22
C ARG A 264 2.85 -11.10 12.21
N ASP A 265 2.58 -9.87 12.62
CA ASP A 265 2.75 -8.69 11.78
C ASP A 265 3.95 -7.84 12.19
N LYS A 266 5.06 -8.02 11.47
CA LYS A 266 6.31 -7.29 11.69
C LYS A 266 6.23 -5.80 11.30
N PHE A 267 5.14 -5.34 10.68
CA PHE A 267 4.96 -3.93 10.30
C PHE A 267 3.99 -3.18 11.22
N LEU A 268 3.34 -3.88 12.15
CA LEU A 268 2.34 -3.31 13.04
C LEU A 268 3.02 -2.51 14.15
N GLY A 269 2.97 -1.19 14.04
CA GLY A 269 3.65 -0.22 14.92
C GLY A 269 5.18 -0.33 14.96
N ARG A 270 5.80 -1.14 14.11
CA ARG A 270 7.26 -1.21 13.95
C ARG A 270 7.64 -1.40 12.49
N VAL A 271 8.87 -1.06 12.14
CA VAL A 271 9.44 -1.35 10.83
C VAL A 271 10.92 -1.65 10.98
N ILE A 272 11.36 -2.75 10.37
CA ILE A 272 12.76 -3.18 10.37
C ILE A 272 13.28 -3.06 8.94
N PHE A 273 14.42 -2.40 8.77
CA PHE A 273 15.08 -2.25 7.49
C PHE A 273 16.60 -2.37 7.66
N THR A 274 17.28 -2.76 6.59
CA THR A 274 18.72 -2.90 6.55
C THR A 274 19.34 -1.83 5.65
N VAL A 275 20.51 -1.35 6.06
CA VAL A 275 21.30 -0.39 5.29
C VAL A 275 22.71 -0.92 5.16
N LYS A 276 23.23 -0.98 3.94
CA LYS A 276 24.63 -1.28 3.64
C LYS A 276 25.19 -0.21 2.70
N ILE A 277 26.25 0.44 3.13
CA ILE A 277 26.97 1.45 2.35
C ILE A 277 28.31 0.87 1.96
N THR A 278 28.64 0.97 0.68
CA THR A 278 29.95 0.63 0.14
C THR A 278 30.66 1.92 -0.30
N GLU A 279 31.98 1.96 -0.20
CA GLU A 279 32.84 3.08 -0.65
C GLU A 279 33.36 2.84 -2.07
#